data_AF-A0A2V9AVB0-F1
#
_entry.id   AF-A0A2V9AVB0-F1
#
_cell.length_a   1.000
_cell.length_b   1.000
_cell.length_c   1.000
_cell.angle_alpha   90.00
_cell.angle_beta   90.00
_cell.angle_gamma   90.00
#
_symmetry.space_group_name_H-M   'P 1'
#
loop_
_entity.id
_entity.type
_entity.pdbx_description
1 polymer ?
#
loop_
_entity_poly.entity_id
_entity_poly.type
_entity_poly.pdbx_seq_one_letter_code
_entity_poly.pdbx_strand_id
1 'polypeptide(L)'
;MWRLIFSLLLALAACGQTNHPILAVGSPAPDFSLPGVDGKIHRLADFAACPVLVVVFTCNHCPIAQMYEQRIQQLETDYRDRGVAVMAIQPNDPKAIRIDELDSSDTSDSLDEMKIRVAYKHLRYPYLYDGETQSVTRAYGPQATPHVFIFDRDRKLRYEGRMDNSYRKEMVNTQDARNAVDALLANREVPVKHTGVFGCSTKWQEKIASHMESLRRIEEQPVKLEMATATDLKGLRENPAKHMVLISFWATWCGSCIDEFSDFQDTYQMYKNRDLELVTVSANMPDEKAGVLKMLLKKHASSRNLLFGSNDTSELQTAFDPTWESAVPYTILLDADRKVLYKSLGSVDILELRRTILANLASDYTGFNQYWQSTSTRSER
;
A
#
# COMPACT_ATOMS: atom_id res chain seq x y z
N MET A 1 -29.37 -2.72 -60.60
CA MET A 1 -28.21 -2.96 -59.72
C MET A 1 -28.51 -2.38 -58.35
N TRP A 2 -28.95 -3.24 -57.43
CA TRP A 2 -29.40 -2.86 -56.08
C TRP A 2 -28.17 -2.69 -55.17
N ARG A 3 -27.97 -1.50 -54.61
CA ARG A 3 -26.92 -1.26 -53.60
C ARG A 3 -27.48 -1.57 -52.21
N LEU A 4 -26.99 -2.64 -51.60
CA LEU A 4 -27.16 -2.94 -50.17
C LEU A 4 -26.14 -2.11 -49.38
N ILE A 5 -26.63 -1.20 -48.54
CA ILE A 5 -25.84 -0.50 -47.53
C ILE A 5 -25.97 -1.31 -46.24
N PHE A 6 -24.89 -1.96 -45.82
CA PHE A 6 -24.79 -2.63 -44.53
C PHE A 6 -24.49 -1.58 -43.45
N SER A 7 -25.49 -1.20 -42.67
CA SER A 7 -25.31 -0.38 -41.47
C SER A 7 -24.84 -1.27 -40.34
N LEU A 8 -23.55 -1.21 -40.02
CA LEU A 8 -22.95 -1.88 -38.87
C LEU A 8 -23.33 -1.10 -37.60
N LEU A 9 -24.34 -1.56 -36.87
CA LEU A 9 -24.67 -1.08 -35.52
C LEU A 9 -23.58 -1.55 -34.55
N LEU A 10 -22.63 -0.67 -34.23
CA LEU A 10 -21.76 -0.85 -33.07
C LEU A 10 -22.61 -0.74 -31.80
N ALA A 11 -22.88 -1.87 -31.16
CA ALA A 11 -23.39 -1.88 -29.79
C ALA A 11 -22.26 -1.40 -28.86
N LEU A 12 -22.33 -0.14 -28.44
CA LEU A 12 -21.57 0.37 -27.29
C LEU A 12 -22.05 -0.39 -26.05
N ALA A 13 -21.31 -1.41 -25.64
CA ALA A 13 -21.44 -1.98 -24.31
C ALA A 13 -21.03 -0.89 -23.31
N ALA A 14 -22.01 -0.17 -22.78
CA ALA A 14 -21.80 0.66 -21.60
C ALA A 14 -21.41 -0.28 -20.45
N CYS A 15 -20.12 -0.31 -20.09
CA CYS A 15 -19.68 -0.85 -18.81
C CYS A 15 -20.31 -0.01 -17.72
N GLY A 16 -21.52 -0.37 -17.28
CA GLY A 16 -22.16 0.25 -16.13
C GLY A 16 -21.27 0.04 -14.91
N GLN A 17 -20.81 1.14 -14.30
CA GLN A 17 -20.25 1.07 -12.96
C GLN A 17 -21.30 0.45 -12.04
N THR A 18 -20.97 -0.67 -11.40
CA THR A 18 -21.79 -1.23 -10.34
C THR A 18 -21.94 -0.18 -9.25
N ASN A 19 -23.17 0.25 -9.01
CA ASN A 19 -23.45 1.20 -7.94
C ASN A 19 -23.45 0.45 -6.60
N HIS A 20 -22.72 0.96 -5.62
CA HIS A 20 -22.66 0.42 -4.26
C HIS A 20 -23.32 1.43 -3.32
N PRO A 21 -24.66 1.39 -3.14
CA PRO A 21 -25.36 2.39 -2.33
C PRO A 21 -24.93 2.31 -0.87
N ILE A 22 -24.77 3.48 -0.23
CA ILE A 22 -24.49 3.56 1.21
C ILE A 22 -25.70 3.03 1.98
N LEU A 23 -25.45 2.26 3.04
CA LEU A 23 -26.48 1.80 3.97
C LEU A 23 -27.27 3.00 4.53
N ALA A 24 -28.58 3.00 4.31
CA ALA A 24 -29.41 4.13 4.72
C ALA A 24 -29.50 4.24 6.26
N VAL A 25 -29.43 5.47 6.78
CA VAL A 25 -29.67 5.77 8.19
C VAL A 25 -31.03 5.19 8.64
N GLY A 26 -31.05 4.53 9.80
CA GLY A 26 -32.19 3.78 10.33
C GLY A 26 -32.22 2.30 9.94
N SER A 27 -31.37 1.85 9.00
CA SER A 27 -31.25 0.44 8.63
C SER A 27 -30.62 -0.38 9.77
N PRO A 28 -30.97 -1.66 9.92
CA PRO A 28 -30.23 -2.55 10.81
C PRO A 28 -28.79 -2.74 10.30
N ALA A 29 -27.84 -2.95 11.22
CA ALA A 29 -26.49 -3.37 10.87
C ALA A 29 -26.54 -4.69 10.09
N PRO A 30 -25.99 -4.76 8.86
CA PRO A 30 -25.81 -6.03 8.16
C PRO A 30 -24.98 -7.00 9.01
N ASP A 31 -25.43 -8.24 9.08
CA ASP A 31 -24.70 -9.28 9.82
C ASP A 31 -23.39 -9.64 9.11
N PHE A 32 -22.42 -10.15 9.88
CA PHE A 32 -21.12 -10.54 9.36
C PHE A 32 -20.48 -11.66 10.18
N SER A 33 -19.54 -12.36 9.53
CA SER A 33 -18.69 -13.39 10.14
C SER A 33 -17.32 -13.33 9.45
N LEU A 34 -16.44 -12.44 9.92
CA LEU A 34 -15.20 -12.09 9.25
C LEU A 34 -13.96 -12.53 10.04
N PRO A 35 -12.88 -12.98 9.36
CA PRO A 35 -11.60 -13.21 10.01
C PRO A 35 -10.96 -11.89 10.45
N GLY A 36 -10.45 -11.87 11.68
CA GLY A 36 -9.64 -10.79 12.23
C GLY A 36 -8.15 -11.07 12.12
N VAL A 37 -7.35 -10.01 12.23
CA VAL A 37 -5.88 -10.10 12.34
C VAL A 37 -5.41 -10.89 13.57
N ASP A 38 -6.28 -11.08 14.56
CA ASP A 38 -6.06 -11.88 15.76
C ASP A 38 -6.28 -13.39 15.54
N GLY A 39 -6.60 -13.80 14.31
CA GLY A 39 -6.86 -15.19 13.94
C GLY A 39 -8.24 -15.72 14.35
N LYS A 40 -9.11 -14.86 14.89
CA LYS A 40 -10.48 -15.23 15.28
C LYS A 40 -11.48 -14.84 14.21
N ILE A 41 -12.62 -15.52 14.20
CA ILE A 41 -13.80 -15.08 13.44
C ILE A 41 -14.65 -14.20 14.34
N HIS A 42 -14.87 -12.95 13.94
CA HIS A 42 -15.70 -11.98 14.63
C HIS A 42 -17.07 -11.88 13.96
N ARG A 43 -18.11 -11.81 14.76
CA ARG A 43 -19.52 -11.71 14.34
C ARG A 43 -20.16 -10.45 14.90
N LEU A 44 -21.21 -9.95 14.24
CA LEU A 44 -21.98 -8.82 14.74
C LEU A 44 -22.48 -9.07 16.17
N ALA A 45 -22.88 -10.31 16.46
CA ALA A 45 -23.37 -10.75 17.77
C ALA A 45 -22.31 -10.65 18.89
N ASP A 46 -21.01 -10.72 18.57
CA ASP A 46 -19.93 -10.63 19.57
C ASP A 46 -19.90 -9.24 20.23
N PHE A 47 -20.48 -8.24 19.56
CA PHE A 47 -20.57 -6.87 20.06
C PHE A 47 -21.89 -6.57 20.78
N ALA A 48 -22.82 -7.52 20.94
CA ALA A 48 -24.18 -7.27 21.43
C ALA A 48 -24.27 -6.60 22.82
N ALA A 49 -23.25 -6.79 23.66
CA ALA A 49 -23.19 -6.17 24.99
C ALA A 49 -22.92 -4.66 24.96
N CYS A 50 -22.38 -4.12 23.87
CA CYS A 50 -22.05 -2.70 23.72
C CYS A 50 -23.26 -1.90 23.23
N PRO A 51 -23.76 -0.90 24.01
CA PRO A 51 -24.84 -0.01 23.55
C PRO A 51 -24.57 0.72 22.23
N VAL A 52 -23.31 0.96 21.87
CA VAL A 52 -22.94 1.60 20.61
C VAL A 52 -21.90 0.75 19.91
N LEU A 53 -22.06 0.57 18.59
CA LEU A 53 -21.09 -0.09 17.72
C LEU A 53 -20.62 0.90 16.64
N VAL A 54 -19.31 1.11 16.54
CA VAL A 54 -18.66 1.88 15.49
C VAL A 54 -17.93 0.91 14.57
N VAL A 55 -18.30 0.91 13.29
CA VAL A 55 -17.63 0.17 12.22
C VAL A 55 -16.91 1.17 11.32
N VAL A 56 -15.61 1.02 11.14
CA VAL A 56 -14.80 1.88 10.26
C VAL A 56 -14.26 1.05 9.11
N PHE A 57 -14.72 1.33 7.89
CA PHE A 57 -14.06 0.78 6.70
C PHE A 57 -12.78 1.55 6.45
N THR A 58 -11.62 0.88 6.47
CA THR A 58 -10.29 1.48 6.33
C THR A 58 -9.37 0.55 5.53
N CYS A 59 -8.16 0.97 5.17
CA CYS A 59 -7.20 0.10 4.51
C CYS A 59 -5.74 0.40 4.85
N ASN A 60 -4.82 -0.46 4.41
CA ASN A 60 -3.38 -0.35 4.69
C ASN A 60 -2.69 0.60 3.69
N HIS A 61 -3.11 0.59 2.41
CA HIS A 61 -2.36 1.27 1.35
C HIS A 61 -2.72 2.74 1.14
N CYS A 62 -3.94 3.15 1.50
CA CYS A 62 -4.38 4.54 1.29
C CYS A 62 -3.64 5.48 2.26
N PRO A 63 -2.95 6.52 1.77
CA PRO A 63 -2.24 7.47 2.64
C PRO A 63 -3.19 8.23 3.57
N ILE A 64 -4.44 8.46 3.16
CA ILE A 64 -5.45 9.08 4.03
C ILE A 64 -5.86 8.12 5.15
N ALA A 65 -6.15 6.86 4.84
CA ALA A 65 -6.49 5.83 5.83
C ALA A 65 -5.39 5.65 6.88
N GLN A 66 -4.13 5.63 6.43
CA GLN A 66 -2.94 5.58 7.28
C GLN A 66 -2.91 6.70 8.34
N MET A 67 -3.27 7.95 7.98
CA MET A 67 -3.34 9.06 8.94
C MET A 67 -4.42 8.89 10.02
N TYR A 68 -5.42 8.05 9.75
CA TYR A 68 -6.54 7.79 10.66
C TYR A 68 -6.33 6.57 11.56
N GLU A 69 -5.34 5.72 11.32
CA GLU A 69 -5.12 4.47 12.09
C GLU A 69 -5.03 4.72 13.60
N GLN A 70 -4.19 5.68 14.03
CA GLN A 70 -4.03 6.03 15.44
C GLN A 70 -5.26 6.76 16.01
N ARG A 71 -6.07 7.38 15.15
CA ARG A 71 -7.29 8.08 15.56
C ARG A 71 -8.43 7.11 15.80
N ILE A 72 -8.52 6.05 15.00
CA ILE A 72 -9.41 4.89 15.24
C ILE A 72 -9.05 4.25 16.58
N GLN A 73 -7.75 4.03 16.84
CA GLN A 73 -7.29 3.54 18.13
C GLN A 73 -7.63 4.48 19.30
N GLN A 74 -7.47 5.79 19.12
CA GLN A 74 -7.84 6.75 20.15
C GLN A 74 -9.35 6.75 20.43
N LEU A 75 -10.18 6.65 19.38
CA LEU A 75 -11.64 6.53 19.55
C LEU A 75 -11.99 5.25 20.32
N GLU A 76 -11.36 4.13 19.97
CA GLU A 76 -11.56 2.86 20.66
C GLU A 76 -11.16 2.96 22.13
N THR A 77 -9.97 3.52 22.41
CA THR A 77 -9.44 3.69 23.78
C THR A 77 -10.34 4.58 24.64
N ASP A 78 -10.82 5.70 24.09
CA ASP A 78 -11.60 6.67 24.86
C ASP A 78 -13.01 6.20 25.22
N TYR A 79 -13.54 5.20 24.50
CA TYR A 79 -14.94 4.80 24.60
C TYR A 79 -15.17 3.33 24.94
N ARG A 80 -14.15 2.46 24.92
CA ARG A 80 -14.25 1.04 25.31
C ARG A 80 -14.93 0.88 26.67
N ASP A 81 -14.43 1.61 27.67
CA ASP A 81 -14.93 1.51 29.06
C ASP A 81 -16.28 2.22 29.27
N ARG A 82 -16.80 2.88 28.23
CA ARG A 82 -18.11 3.56 28.21
C ARG A 82 -19.18 2.76 27.45
N GLY A 83 -18.89 1.49 27.12
CA GLY A 83 -19.84 0.61 26.43
C GLY A 83 -19.88 0.78 24.91
N VAL A 84 -18.83 1.33 24.30
CA VAL A 84 -18.75 1.45 22.84
C VAL A 84 -17.77 0.41 22.31
N ALA A 85 -18.22 -0.38 21.34
CA ALA A 85 -17.33 -1.19 20.53
C ALA A 85 -16.87 -0.37 19.31
N VAL A 86 -15.56 -0.35 19.04
CA VAL A 86 -15.01 0.21 17.79
C VAL A 86 -14.25 -0.90 17.09
N MET A 87 -14.56 -1.13 15.82
CA MET A 87 -13.89 -2.10 14.96
C MET A 87 -13.64 -1.51 13.57
N ALA A 88 -12.62 -2.04 12.90
CA ALA A 88 -12.31 -1.71 11.53
C ALA A 88 -12.54 -2.90 10.60
N ILE A 89 -12.91 -2.63 9.35
CA ILE A 89 -13.03 -3.62 8.28
C ILE A 89 -12.16 -3.16 7.10
N GLN A 90 -11.31 -4.05 6.61
CA GLN A 90 -10.57 -3.93 5.36
C GLN A 90 -11.48 -4.36 4.19
N PRO A 91 -11.97 -3.43 3.35
CA PRO A 91 -12.95 -3.73 2.32
C PRO A 91 -12.34 -4.19 0.98
N ASN A 92 -11.04 -3.99 0.82
CA ASN A 92 -10.38 -4.06 -0.47
C ASN A 92 -10.04 -5.50 -0.84
N ASP A 93 -10.35 -5.91 -2.07
CA ASP A 93 -9.77 -7.13 -2.65
C ASP A 93 -8.34 -6.79 -3.14
N PRO A 94 -7.29 -7.45 -2.63
CA PRO A 94 -5.92 -7.19 -3.06
C PRO A 94 -5.70 -7.43 -4.56
N LYS A 95 -6.48 -8.31 -5.22
CA LYS A 95 -6.42 -8.57 -6.68
C LYS A 95 -7.00 -7.42 -7.51
N ALA A 96 -7.68 -6.47 -6.86
CA ALA A 96 -8.22 -5.27 -7.49
C ALA A 96 -7.31 -4.03 -7.32
N ILE A 97 -6.16 -4.17 -6.65
CA ILE A 97 -5.22 -3.07 -6.36
C ILE A 97 -4.10 -3.08 -7.38
N ARG A 98 -3.94 -2.02 -8.17
CA ARG A 98 -2.77 -1.92 -9.05
C ARG A 98 -1.51 -1.63 -8.24
N ILE A 99 -0.38 -2.12 -8.74
CA ILE A 99 0.91 -1.96 -8.06
C ILE A 99 1.29 -0.48 -7.86
N ASP A 100 0.92 0.40 -8.79
CA ASP A 100 1.15 1.84 -8.69
C ASP A 100 0.19 2.55 -7.73
N GLU A 101 -0.88 1.89 -7.27
CA GLU A 101 -1.72 2.39 -6.17
C GLU A 101 -1.12 2.10 -4.80
N LEU A 102 -0.02 1.34 -4.73
CA LEU A 102 0.73 1.06 -3.50
C LEU A 102 1.88 2.06 -3.27
N ASP A 103 1.91 3.18 -4.00
CA ASP A 103 2.98 4.19 -3.98
C ASP A 103 3.21 4.86 -2.61
N SER A 104 2.32 4.60 -1.67
CA SER A 104 2.24 5.18 -0.34
C SER A 104 2.29 4.11 0.76
N SER A 105 2.61 2.86 0.43
CA SER A 105 2.53 1.72 1.34
C SER A 105 3.69 0.74 1.17
N ASP A 106 4.08 0.06 2.25
CA ASP A 106 5.04 -1.06 2.24
C ASP A 106 4.37 -2.42 1.91
N THR A 107 3.04 -2.45 2.04
CA THR A 107 2.17 -3.63 2.04
C THR A 107 0.88 -3.36 1.26
N SER A 108 0.26 -4.40 0.72
CA SER A 108 -1.10 -4.38 0.17
C SER A 108 -2.15 -4.68 1.26
N ASP A 109 -3.35 -5.08 0.84
CA ASP A 109 -4.54 -5.17 1.69
C ASP A 109 -5.00 -6.60 2.00
N SER A 110 -4.16 -7.62 1.79
CA SER A 110 -4.50 -8.99 2.21
C SER A 110 -4.54 -9.14 3.74
N LEU A 111 -5.22 -10.18 4.25
CA LEU A 111 -5.28 -10.45 5.69
C LEU A 111 -3.90 -10.65 6.32
N ASP A 112 -2.96 -11.30 5.62
CA ASP A 112 -1.61 -11.51 6.15
C ASP A 112 -0.82 -10.20 6.19
N GLU A 113 -0.98 -9.33 5.20
CA GLU A 113 -0.37 -8.00 5.20
C GLU A 113 -0.99 -7.05 6.23
N MET A 114 -2.29 -7.20 6.53
CA MET A 114 -2.91 -6.49 7.66
C MET A 114 -2.23 -6.86 8.98
N LYS A 115 -1.84 -8.12 9.20
CA LYS A 115 -1.10 -8.51 10.41
C LYS A 115 0.26 -7.82 10.49
N ILE A 116 0.96 -7.71 9.35
CA ILE A 116 2.23 -6.97 9.25
C ILE A 116 2.01 -5.49 9.64
N ARG A 117 0.97 -4.85 9.07
CA ARG A 117 0.62 -3.45 9.37
C ARG A 117 0.30 -3.23 10.84
N VAL A 118 -0.55 -4.08 11.41
CA VAL A 118 -0.99 -4.01 12.81
C VAL A 118 0.19 -4.16 13.76
N ALA A 119 1.10 -5.10 13.49
CA ALA A 119 2.32 -5.27 14.27
C ALA A 119 3.23 -4.03 14.18
N TYR A 120 3.45 -3.51 12.97
CA TYR A 120 4.31 -2.35 12.72
C TYR A 120 3.79 -1.05 13.35
N LYS A 121 2.46 -0.84 13.35
CA LYS A 121 1.82 0.37 13.90
C LYS A 121 1.24 0.20 15.30
N HIS A 122 1.45 -0.97 15.90
CA HIS A 122 0.95 -1.32 17.24
C HIS A 122 -0.57 -1.09 17.40
N LEU A 123 -1.34 -1.45 16.37
CA LEU A 123 -2.78 -1.27 16.35
C LEU A 123 -3.46 -2.31 17.25
N ARG A 124 -4.46 -1.90 18.04
CA ARG A 124 -5.09 -2.78 19.06
C ARG A 124 -6.60 -2.94 18.95
N TYR A 125 -7.26 -2.21 18.06
CA TYR A 125 -8.69 -2.39 17.80
C TYR A 125 -8.91 -3.64 16.93
N PRO A 126 -10.07 -4.31 17.03
CA PRO A 126 -10.44 -5.39 16.12
C PRO A 126 -10.37 -4.89 14.67
N TYR A 127 -9.56 -5.55 13.84
CA TYR A 127 -9.40 -5.23 12.43
C TYR A 127 -9.69 -6.48 11.60
N LEU A 128 -10.80 -6.44 10.86
CA LEU A 128 -11.38 -7.58 10.18
C LEU A 128 -11.17 -7.49 8.67
N TYR A 129 -11.10 -8.63 8.00
CA TYR A 129 -10.91 -8.71 6.56
C TYR A 129 -12.16 -9.19 5.85
N ASP A 130 -12.67 -8.38 4.93
CA ASP A 130 -13.79 -8.74 4.05
C ASP A 130 -13.38 -8.79 2.56
N GLY A 131 -12.12 -8.48 2.23
CA GLY A 131 -11.65 -8.33 0.85
C GLY A 131 -11.82 -9.56 -0.03
N GLU A 132 -11.84 -10.78 0.53
CA GLU A 132 -12.01 -12.02 -0.25
C GLU A 132 -13.38 -12.12 -0.95
N THR A 133 -14.45 -11.63 -0.30
CA THR A 133 -15.83 -11.72 -0.83
C THR A 133 -16.49 -10.37 -1.05
N GLN A 134 -16.04 -9.36 -0.30
CA GLN A 134 -16.64 -8.03 -0.19
C GLN A 134 -18.13 -8.07 0.18
N SER A 135 -18.62 -9.15 0.78
CA SER A 135 -20.05 -9.34 1.03
C SER A 135 -20.60 -8.34 2.05
N VAL A 136 -19.85 -8.10 3.13
CA VAL A 136 -20.19 -7.11 4.17
C VAL A 136 -19.99 -5.70 3.62
N THR A 137 -18.91 -5.49 2.90
CA THR A 137 -18.57 -4.22 2.23
C THR A 137 -19.67 -3.82 1.24
N ARG A 138 -20.20 -4.76 0.45
CA ARG A 138 -21.34 -4.52 -0.46
C ARG A 138 -22.63 -4.19 0.28
N ALA A 139 -22.86 -4.79 1.45
CA ALA A 139 -24.06 -4.54 2.26
C ALA A 139 -24.02 -3.17 2.98
N TYR A 140 -22.82 -2.68 3.33
CA TYR A 140 -22.63 -1.38 3.97
C TYR A 140 -22.45 -0.23 2.96
N GLY A 141 -21.80 -0.50 1.83
CA GLY A 141 -21.54 0.47 0.76
C GLY A 141 -20.57 1.61 1.12
N PRO A 142 -19.36 1.33 1.66
CA PRO A 142 -18.39 2.38 1.92
C PRO A 142 -17.87 3.02 0.63
N GLN A 143 -17.95 4.35 0.54
CA GLN A 143 -17.48 5.11 -0.63
C GLN A 143 -15.98 5.45 -0.61
N ALA A 144 -15.36 5.48 0.57
CA ALA A 144 -13.95 5.81 0.74
C ALA A 144 -13.35 5.05 1.93
N THR A 145 -12.03 4.99 2.00
CA THR A 145 -11.28 4.62 3.21
C THR A 145 -10.57 5.86 3.78
N PRO A 146 -10.90 6.32 5.00
CA PRO A 146 -11.86 5.72 5.94
C PRO A 146 -13.33 6.15 5.71
N HIS A 147 -14.27 5.30 6.12
CA HIS A 147 -15.71 5.62 6.21
C HIS A 147 -16.31 4.97 7.47
N VAL A 148 -16.92 5.80 8.33
CA VAL A 148 -17.47 5.42 9.63
C VAL A 148 -18.96 5.13 9.54
N PHE A 149 -19.42 4.08 10.21
CA PHE A 149 -20.82 3.72 10.41
C PHE A 149 -21.06 3.47 11.91
N ILE A 150 -22.02 4.17 12.53
CA ILE A 150 -22.28 4.08 13.97
C ILE A 150 -23.71 3.63 14.21
N PHE A 151 -23.84 2.56 14.98
CA PHE A 151 -25.09 1.91 15.32
C PHE A 151 -25.41 2.09 16.80
N ASP A 152 -26.70 2.23 17.10
CA ASP A 152 -27.21 2.27 18.46
C ASP A 152 -27.40 0.87 19.07
N ARG A 153 -28.08 0.83 20.23
CA ARG A 153 -28.29 -0.38 21.03
C ARG A 153 -29.14 -1.42 20.30
N ASP A 154 -30.05 -0.96 19.45
CA ASP A 154 -30.91 -1.80 18.62
C ASP A 154 -30.25 -2.15 17.27
N ARG A 155 -28.96 -1.84 17.14
CA ARG A 155 -28.16 -2.00 15.92
C ARG A 155 -28.76 -1.27 14.73
N LYS A 156 -29.39 -0.12 14.95
CA LYS A 156 -29.84 0.77 13.87
C LYS A 156 -28.76 1.78 13.54
N LEU A 157 -28.49 2.00 12.25
CA LEU A 157 -27.53 2.99 11.81
C LEU A 157 -28.03 4.38 12.19
N ARG A 158 -27.23 5.16 12.93
CA ARG A 158 -27.56 6.53 13.36
C ARG A 158 -26.63 7.58 12.78
N TYR A 159 -25.47 7.16 12.30
CA TYR A 159 -24.51 8.00 11.63
C TYR A 159 -23.72 7.21 10.59
N GLU A 160 -23.55 7.76 9.40
CA GLU A 160 -22.46 7.39 8.50
C GLU A 160 -21.74 8.61 7.96
N GLY A 161 -20.44 8.48 7.73
CA GLY A 161 -19.62 9.55 7.15
C GLY A 161 -18.18 9.58 7.64
N ARG A 162 -17.61 10.77 7.72
CA ARG A 162 -16.19 10.99 8.08
C ARG A 162 -15.94 10.82 9.57
N MET A 163 -14.70 10.58 9.96
CA MET A 163 -14.35 10.59 11.39
C MET A 163 -14.40 12.02 11.98
N ASP A 164 -13.97 12.99 11.18
CA ASP A 164 -13.80 14.42 11.49
C ASP A 164 -13.49 15.20 10.20
N ASN A 165 -13.35 16.52 10.29
CA ASN A 165 -13.22 17.39 9.11
C ASN A 165 -11.83 17.45 8.44
N SER A 166 -10.81 16.74 8.95
CA SER A 166 -9.46 16.88 8.39
C SER A 166 -8.59 15.66 8.66
N TYR A 167 -7.96 15.14 7.59
CA TYR A 167 -6.91 14.11 7.71
C TYR A 167 -5.63 14.66 8.35
N ARG A 168 -5.42 15.99 8.32
CA ARG A 168 -4.37 16.69 9.07
C ARG A 168 -4.85 16.96 10.49
N LYS A 169 -4.28 16.26 11.47
CA LYS A 169 -4.73 16.26 12.87
C LYS A 169 -4.77 17.67 13.48
N GLU A 170 -3.82 18.53 13.13
CA GLU A 170 -3.70 19.91 13.59
C GLU A 170 -4.78 20.86 13.03
N MET A 171 -5.45 20.47 11.95
CA MET A 171 -6.53 21.25 11.30
C MET A 171 -7.94 20.75 11.69
N VAL A 172 -8.02 19.79 12.62
CA VAL A 172 -9.28 19.23 13.10
C VAL A 172 -9.98 20.25 13.98
N ASN A 173 -11.20 20.61 13.62
CA ASN A 173 -12.06 21.51 14.39
C ASN A 173 -13.45 20.92 14.68
N THR A 174 -13.81 19.79 14.07
CA THR A 174 -15.01 19.01 14.36
C THR A 174 -14.67 17.54 14.46
N GLN A 175 -15.35 16.80 15.34
CA GLN A 175 -15.12 15.38 15.59
C GLN A 175 -16.43 14.61 15.40
N ASP A 176 -16.90 14.52 14.16
CA ASP A 176 -18.26 14.08 13.81
C ASP A 176 -18.59 12.69 14.35
N ALA A 177 -17.67 11.72 14.22
CA ALA A 177 -17.87 10.39 14.77
C ALA A 177 -18.00 10.40 16.30
N ARG A 178 -17.19 11.21 17.01
CA ARG A 178 -17.30 11.36 18.47
C ARG A 178 -18.60 12.01 18.88
N ASN A 179 -19.01 13.08 18.18
CA ASN A 179 -20.27 13.77 18.43
C ASN A 179 -21.46 12.80 18.32
N ALA A 180 -21.45 11.91 17.33
CA ALA A 180 -22.46 10.88 17.18
C ALA A 180 -22.41 9.84 18.32
N VAL A 181 -21.23 9.33 18.69
CA VAL A 181 -21.08 8.41 19.83
C VAL A 181 -21.58 9.05 21.14
N ASP A 182 -21.16 10.29 21.46
CA ASP A 182 -21.57 11.00 22.66
C ASP A 182 -23.08 11.29 22.69
N ALA A 183 -23.69 11.60 21.54
CA ALA A 183 -25.14 11.75 21.45
C ALA A 183 -25.87 10.44 21.81
N LEU A 184 -25.42 9.30 21.24
CA LEU A 184 -26.03 8.00 21.51
C LEU A 184 -25.83 7.55 22.96
N LEU A 185 -24.64 7.73 23.54
CA LEU A 185 -24.39 7.42 24.95
C LEU A 185 -25.22 8.29 25.90
N ALA A 186 -25.54 9.51 25.50
CA ALA A 186 -26.42 10.42 26.24
C ALA A 186 -27.92 10.17 25.97
N ASN A 187 -28.29 9.11 25.24
CA ASN A 187 -29.65 8.83 24.78
C ASN A 187 -30.30 10.02 24.04
N ARG A 188 -29.50 10.76 23.26
CA ARG A 188 -29.95 11.88 22.42
C ARG A 188 -29.92 11.48 20.94
N GLU A 189 -30.71 12.21 20.14
CA GLU A 189 -30.63 12.07 18.69
C GLU A 189 -29.29 12.58 18.16
N VAL A 190 -28.70 11.87 17.21
CA VAL A 190 -27.50 12.32 16.49
C VAL A 190 -27.89 13.50 15.60
N PRO A 191 -27.36 14.72 15.83
CA PRO A 191 -27.80 15.92 15.13
C PRO A 191 -27.37 15.95 13.65
N VAL A 192 -26.20 15.39 13.34
CA VAL A 192 -25.68 15.25 11.98
C VAL A 192 -25.54 13.77 11.69
N LYS A 193 -26.43 13.21 10.88
CA LYS A 193 -26.51 11.76 10.60
C LYS A 193 -25.71 11.32 9.38
N HIS A 194 -25.36 12.26 8.52
CA HIS A 194 -24.57 12.03 7.31
C HIS A 194 -23.53 13.13 7.15
N THR A 195 -22.34 12.76 6.70
CA THR A 195 -21.32 13.70 6.20
C THR A 195 -20.61 13.10 4.99
N GLY A 196 -20.16 13.94 4.07
CA GLY A 196 -19.30 13.49 2.98
C GLY A 196 -17.97 12.92 3.50
N VAL A 197 -17.49 11.87 2.85
CA VAL A 197 -16.20 11.22 3.14
C VAL A 197 -15.14 11.60 2.12
N PHE A 198 -13.88 11.56 2.54
CA PHE A 198 -12.72 11.82 1.69
C PHE A 198 -11.64 10.78 1.93
N GLY A 199 -11.11 10.21 0.86
CA GLY A 199 -10.10 9.14 0.90
C GLY A 199 -10.04 8.39 -0.43
N CYS A 200 -9.26 7.31 -0.48
CA CYS A 200 -9.25 6.43 -1.65
C CYS A 200 -10.57 5.66 -1.76
N SER A 201 -11.02 5.44 -3.00
CA SER A 201 -12.16 4.56 -3.27
C SER A 201 -11.86 3.10 -2.90
N THR A 202 -12.88 2.36 -2.48
CA THR A 202 -12.83 0.92 -2.27
C THR A 202 -12.34 0.19 -3.54
N LYS A 203 -11.50 -0.81 -3.34
CA LYS A 203 -10.91 -1.65 -4.39
C LYS A 203 -11.81 -2.85 -4.63
N TRP A 204 -12.92 -2.57 -5.32
CA TRP A 204 -13.95 -3.54 -5.66
C TRP A 204 -13.46 -4.61 -6.63
N GLN A 205 -13.93 -5.85 -6.49
CA GLN A 205 -13.61 -7.00 -7.35
C GLN A 205 -13.85 -6.75 -8.84
N GLU A 206 -14.81 -5.88 -9.18
CA GLU A 206 -15.08 -5.44 -10.56
C GLU A 206 -13.87 -4.77 -11.22
N LYS A 207 -12.90 -4.29 -10.43
CA LYS A 207 -11.65 -3.68 -10.92
C LYS A 207 -10.52 -4.70 -11.19
N ILE A 208 -10.70 -6.00 -10.87
CA ILE A 208 -9.66 -7.03 -11.11
C ILE A 208 -9.23 -7.06 -12.59
N ALA A 209 -10.17 -6.92 -13.54
CA ALA A 209 -9.83 -6.89 -14.96
C ALA A 209 -8.90 -5.71 -15.32
N SER A 210 -9.11 -4.54 -14.72
CA SER A 210 -8.24 -3.37 -14.91
C SER A 210 -6.88 -3.57 -14.25
N HIS A 211 -6.82 -4.25 -13.12
CA HIS A 211 -5.55 -4.63 -12.49
C HIS A 211 -4.74 -5.57 -13.38
N MET A 212 -5.36 -6.64 -13.90
CA MET A 212 -4.70 -7.59 -14.80
C MET A 212 -4.18 -6.92 -16.07
N GLU A 213 -4.93 -5.98 -16.64
CA GLU A 213 -4.48 -5.18 -17.78
C GLU A 213 -3.28 -4.29 -17.43
N SER A 214 -3.28 -3.70 -16.23
CA SER A 214 -2.13 -2.93 -15.73
C SER A 214 -0.87 -3.79 -15.59
N LEU A 215 -1.01 -5.03 -15.11
CA LEU A 215 0.11 -5.96 -14.99
C LEU A 215 0.69 -6.32 -16.37
N ARG A 216 -0.15 -6.66 -17.35
CA ARG A 216 0.31 -6.94 -18.73
C ARG A 216 1.11 -5.78 -19.31
N ARG A 217 0.63 -4.54 -19.12
CA ARG A 217 1.35 -3.34 -19.59
C ARG A 217 2.70 -3.16 -18.91
N ILE A 218 2.86 -3.63 -17.67
CA ILE A 218 4.16 -3.63 -16.99
C ILE A 218 5.05 -4.71 -17.59
N GLU A 219 4.53 -5.92 -17.77
CA GLU A 219 5.26 -7.06 -18.35
C GLU A 219 5.73 -6.81 -19.79
N GLU A 220 4.99 -6.01 -20.56
CA GLU A 220 5.29 -5.59 -21.93
C GLU A 220 6.32 -4.45 -22.02
N GLN A 221 6.72 -3.84 -20.90
CA GLN A 221 7.71 -2.77 -20.92
C GLN A 221 9.05 -3.28 -21.48
N PRO A 222 9.74 -2.47 -22.30
CA PRO A 222 10.99 -2.89 -22.90
C PRO A 222 12.07 -3.10 -21.83
N VAL A 223 12.65 -4.30 -21.81
CA VAL A 223 13.82 -4.62 -20.99
C VAL A 223 15.07 -4.25 -21.76
N LYS A 224 15.90 -3.38 -21.16
CA LYS A 224 17.19 -2.96 -21.72
C LYS A 224 18.33 -3.41 -20.81
N LEU A 225 19.46 -3.76 -21.42
CA LEU A 225 20.70 -4.10 -20.74
C LEU A 225 21.85 -3.32 -21.38
N GLU A 226 22.49 -2.46 -20.59
CA GLU A 226 23.60 -1.63 -21.00
C GLU A 226 24.90 -2.13 -20.38
N MET A 227 26.04 -1.92 -21.07
CA MET A 227 27.34 -2.21 -20.49
C MET A 227 27.78 -1.02 -19.62
N ALA A 228 28.32 -1.28 -18.44
CA ALA A 228 28.83 -0.27 -17.53
C ALA A 228 30.34 -0.41 -17.31
N THR A 229 31.04 0.72 -17.31
CA THR A 229 32.46 0.83 -16.96
C THR A 229 32.63 1.16 -15.47
N ALA A 230 33.86 1.08 -14.97
CA ALA A 230 34.18 1.56 -13.61
C ALA A 230 33.84 3.05 -13.41
N THR A 231 33.96 3.88 -14.45
CA THR A 231 33.57 5.30 -14.41
C THR A 231 32.06 5.45 -14.24
N ASP A 232 31.25 4.63 -14.91
CA ASP A 232 29.80 4.66 -14.79
C ASP A 232 29.34 4.27 -13.38
N LEU A 233 29.99 3.27 -12.76
CA LEU A 233 29.70 2.87 -11.38
C LEU A 233 30.07 3.96 -10.36
N LYS A 234 31.21 4.65 -10.56
CA LYS A 234 31.57 5.83 -9.75
C LYS A 234 30.52 6.93 -9.87
N GLY A 235 30.10 7.24 -11.10
CA GLY A 235 29.04 8.22 -11.36
C GLY A 235 27.70 7.83 -10.72
N LEU A 236 27.35 6.54 -10.74
CA LEU A 236 26.16 6.02 -10.07
C LEU A 236 26.25 6.21 -8.55
N ARG A 237 27.42 5.97 -7.93
CA ARG A 237 27.64 6.18 -6.49
C ARG A 237 27.57 7.66 -6.10
N GLU A 238 28.05 8.54 -6.96
CA GLU A 238 28.03 10.00 -6.78
C GLU A 238 26.63 10.59 -6.91
N ASN A 239 25.69 9.88 -7.56
CA ASN A 239 24.30 10.27 -7.77
C ASN A 239 24.12 11.77 -8.18
N PRO A 240 24.66 12.20 -9.32
CA PRO A 240 24.65 13.61 -9.73
C PRO A 240 23.25 14.14 -10.07
N ALA A 241 22.30 13.25 -10.38
CA ALA A 241 20.93 13.61 -10.73
C ALA A 241 20.09 14.04 -9.52
N LYS A 242 20.56 13.76 -8.29
CA LYS A 242 19.95 14.21 -7.03
C LYS A 242 18.48 13.77 -6.85
N HIS A 243 18.15 12.56 -7.25
CA HIS A 243 16.91 11.88 -6.89
C HIS A 243 17.21 10.64 -6.04
N MET A 244 16.18 9.97 -5.51
CA MET A 244 16.39 8.76 -4.73
C MET A 244 16.73 7.58 -5.65
N VAL A 245 17.85 6.91 -5.41
CA VAL A 245 18.29 5.77 -6.23
C VAL A 245 18.55 4.54 -5.38
N LEU A 246 17.89 3.44 -5.75
CA LEU A 246 18.12 2.11 -5.23
C LEU A 246 19.05 1.37 -6.19
N ILE A 247 20.23 0.97 -5.73
CA ILE A 247 21.19 0.19 -6.50
C ILE A 247 21.25 -1.22 -5.92
N SER A 248 21.05 -2.24 -6.76
CA SER A 248 21.19 -3.65 -6.38
C SER A 248 22.20 -4.36 -7.29
N PHE A 249 23.22 -4.95 -6.69
CA PHE A 249 24.22 -5.77 -7.35
C PHE A 249 23.87 -7.24 -7.24
N TRP A 250 23.89 -7.95 -8.37
CA TRP A 250 23.40 -9.33 -8.47
C TRP A 250 24.16 -10.14 -9.52
N ALA A 251 23.94 -11.45 -9.56
CA ALA A 251 24.44 -12.32 -10.64
C ALA A 251 23.46 -13.46 -10.95
N THR A 252 23.50 -14.01 -12.17
CA THR A 252 22.60 -15.09 -12.61
C THR A 252 22.79 -16.41 -11.85
N TRP A 253 23.98 -16.64 -11.30
CA TRP A 253 24.34 -17.82 -10.50
C TRP A 253 24.09 -17.62 -8.99
N CYS A 254 23.68 -16.42 -8.56
CA CYS A 254 23.39 -16.10 -7.16
C CYS A 254 21.91 -16.39 -6.84
N GLY A 255 21.62 -17.52 -6.19
CA GLY A 255 20.25 -17.95 -5.90
C GLY A 255 19.40 -16.89 -5.19
N SER A 256 19.89 -16.37 -4.07
CA SER A 256 19.18 -15.33 -3.29
C SER A 256 18.92 -14.06 -4.11
N CYS A 257 19.85 -13.66 -4.97
CA CYS A 257 19.67 -12.52 -5.86
C CYS A 257 18.50 -12.73 -6.83
N ILE A 258 18.32 -13.95 -7.36
CA ILE A 258 17.23 -14.28 -8.29
C ILE A 258 15.88 -14.34 -7.59
N ASP A 259 15.88 -14.80 -6.34
CA ASP A 259 14.68 -14.90 -5.50
C ASP A 259 14.13 -13.51 -5.18
N GLU A 260 14.97 -12.56 -4.75
CA GLU A 260 14.55 -11.19 -4.39
C GLU A 260 14.40 -10.23 -5.58
N PHE A 261 14.85 -10.61 -6.78
CA PHE A 261 14.85 -9.70 -7.93
C PHE A 261 13.46 -9.13 -8.25
N SER A 262 12.43 -9.97 -8.15
CA SER A 262 11.04 -9.57 -8.39
C SER A 262 10.57 -8.53 -7.36
N ASP A 263 11.00 -8.66 -6.09
CA ASP A 263 10.65 -7.70 -5.04
C ASP A 263 11.24 -6.29 -5.32
N PHE A 264 12.44 -6.22 -5.90
CA PHE A 264 13.01 -4.94 -6.34
C PHE A 264 12.22 -4.34 -7.50
N GLN A 265 11.87 -5.16 -8.51
CA GLN A 265 11.06 -4.67 -9.63
C GLN A 265 9.69 -4.19 -9.16
N ASP A 266 9.03 -4.94 -8.27
CA ASP A 266 7.75 -4.55 -7.69
C ASP A 266 7.88 -3.25 -6.90
N THR A 267 8.90 -3.12 -6.06
CA THR A 267 9.19 -1.89 -5.31
C THR A 267 9.43 -0.69 -6.24
N TYR A 268 10.12 -0.91 -7.35
CA TYR A 268 10.27 0.10 -8.39
C TYR A 268 8.92 0.47 -9.02
N GLN A 269 8.08 -0.50 -9.40
CA GLN A 269 6.75 -0.21 -9.95
C GLN A 269 5.85 0.54 -8.98
N MET A 270 5.95 0.24 -7.68
CA MET A 270 5.21 0.94 -6.62
C MET A 270 5.61 2.42 -6.55
N TYR A 271 6.91 2.74 -6.57
CA TYR A 271 7.39 4.07 -6.20
C TYR A 271 8.00 4.90 -7.34
N LYS A 272 8.15 4.36 -8.55
CA LYS A 272 8.80 5.08 -9.68
C LYS A 272 8.17 6.43 -10.02
N ASN A 273 6.87 6.59 -9.76
CA ASN A 273 6.15 7.85 -10.00
C ASN A 273 6.40 8.90 -8.90
N ARG A 274 7.18 8.55 -7.88
CA ARG A 274 7.56 9.41 -6.74
C ARG A 274 9.06 9.68 -6.67
N ASP A 275 9.72 9.70 -7.83
CA ASP A 275 11.15 10.04 -7.95
C ASP A 275 12.12 8.96 -7.38
N LEU A 276 11.70 7.70 -7.41
CA LEU A 276 12.59 6.55 -7.17
C LEU A 276 13.12 5.98 -8.49
N GLU A 277 14.44 5.94 -8.64
CA GLU A 277 15.13 5.13 -9.66
C GLU A 277 15.58 3.80 -9.07
N LEU A 278 15.41 2.71 -9.82
CA LEU A 278 16.06 1.44 -9.56
C LEU A 278 17.12 1.19 -10.64
N VAL A 279 18.35 0.93 -10.19
CA VAL A 279 19.46 0.49 -11.04
C VAL A 279 19.91 -0.90 -10.58
N THR A 280 19.77 -1.90 -11.44
CA THR A 280 20.33 -3.23 -11.18
C THR A 280 21.67 -3.38 -11.90
N VAL A 281 22.68 -3.93 -11.22
CA VAL A 281 24.03 -4.10 -11.76
C VAL A 281 24.42 -5.57 -11.68
N SER A 282 24.54 -6.21 -12.84
CA SER A 282 24.98 -7.59 -12.94
C SER A 282 26.52 -7.67 -12.82
N ALA A 283 26.98 -8.51 -11.91
CA ALA A 283 28.38 -8.87 -11.69
C ALA A 283 28.83 -10.10 -12.51
N ASN A 284 28.01 -10.53 -13.47
CA ASN A 284 28.39 -11.57 -14.44
C ASN A 284 29.54 -11.09 -15.33
N MET A 285 30.23 -12.04 -15.97
CA MET A 285 31.27 -11.72 -16.94
C MET A 285 30.64 -11.09 -18.20
N PRO A 286 31.37 -10.20 -18.92
CA PRO A 286 30.86 -9.53 -20.12
C PRO A 286 30.35 -10.48 -21.22
N ASP A 287 30.97 -11.66 -21.37
CA ASP A 287 30.59 -12.68 -22.34
C ASP A 287 29.29 -13.44 -21.95
N GLU A 288 28.85 -13.34 -20.70
CA GLU A 288 27.59 -13.91 -20.21
C GLU A 288 26.36 -13.01 -20.47
N LYS A 289 26.53 -11.90 -21.20
CA LYS A 289 25.47 -10.91 -21.50
C LYS A 289 24.14 -11.53 -21.96
N ALA A 290 24.20 -12.59 -22.77
CA ALA A 290 23.01 -13.27 -23.25
C ALA A 290 22.20 -13.94 -22.12
N GLY A 291 22.90 -14.54 -21.14
CA GLY A 291 22.28 -15.14 -19.97
C GLY A 291 21.65 -14.11 -19.04
N VAL A 292 22.34 -12.98 -18.83
CA VAL A 292 21.84 -11.83 -18.06
C VAL A 292 20.58 -11.26 -18.71
N LEU A 293 20.62 -10.98 -20.01
CA LEU A 293 19.45 -10.45 -20.73
C LEU A 293 18.27 -11.42 -20.69
N LYS A 294 18.51 -12.73 -20.83
CA LYS A 294 17.46 -13.75 -20.72
C LYS A 294 16.79 -13.75 -19.34
N MET A 295 17.57 -13.61 -18.27
CA MET A 295 17.04 -13.50 -16.90
C MET A 295 16.18 -12.23 -16.76
N LEU A 296 16.69 -11.08 -17.18
CA LEU A 296 15.98 -9.80 -17.10
C LEU A 296 14.66 -9.82 -17.87
N LEU A 297 14.64 -10.41 -19.07
CA LEU A 297 13.41 -10.61 -19.86
C LEU A 297 12.42 -11.52 -19.14
N LYS A 298 12.89 -12.63 -18.53
CA LYS A 298 12.05 -13.54 -17.74
C LYS A 298 11.43 -12.86 -16.51
N LYS A 299 12.14 -11.88 -15.94
CA LYS A 299 11.70 -11.14 -14.75
C LYS A 299 10.97 -9.83 -15.09
N HIS A 300 10.74 -9.54 -16.37
CA HIS A 300 10.12 -8.28 -16.83
C HIS A 300 10.80 -7.03 -16.24
N ALA A 301 12.14 -7.05 -16.19
CA ALA A 301 12.95 -6.07 -15.50
C ALA A 301 13.00 -4.72 -16.24
N SER A 302 11.96 -3.91 -16.09
CA SER A 302 11.81 -2.63 -16.78
C SER A 302 12.62 -1.48 -16.17
N SER A 303 13.26 -1.70 -15.02
CA SER A 303 14.20 -0.76 -14.41
C SER A 303 15.45 -0.54 -15.28
N ARG A 304 16.34 0.38 -14.88
CA ARG A 304 17.64 0.52 -15.53
C ARG A 304 18.52 -0.69 -15.15
N ASN A 305 19.01 -1.43 -16.15
CA ASN A 305 19.84 -2.61 -15.90
C ASN A 305 21.21 -2.46 -16.58
N LEU A 306 22.25 -2.73 -15.81
CA LEU A 306 23.64 -2.64 -16.21
C LEU A 306 24.31 -4.02 -16.10
N LEU A 307 25.24 -4.31 -17.00
CA LEU A 307 26.21 -5.39 -16.91
C LEU A 307 27.61 -4.78 -16.83
N PHE A 308 28.37 -5.14 -15.81
CA PHE A 308 29.73 -4.63 -15.68
C PHE A 308 30.63 -5.18 -16.80
N GLY A 309 31.36 -4.28 -17.45
CA GLY A 309 32.10 -4.56 -18.68
C GLY A 309 33.54 -5.04 -18.49
N SER A 310 33.97 -5.34 -17.26
CA SER A 310 35.32 -5.84 -16.97
C SER A 310 35.31 -7.31 -16.58
N ASN A 311 36.40 -8.00 -16.88
CA ASN A 311 36.64 -9.37 -16.41
C ASN A 311 37.24 -9.38 -14.99
N ASP A 312 37.62 -8.21 -14.45
CA ASP A 312 38.10 -8.07 -13.09
C ASP A 312 36.92 -7.74 -12.16
N THR A 313 36.46 -8.76 -11.42
CA THR A 313 35.33 -8.61 -10.49
C THR A 313 35.65 -7.70 -9.30
N SER A 314 36.93 -7.50 -8.96
CA SER A 314 37.33 -6.58 -7.88
C SER A 314 37.21 -5.11 -8.29
N GLU A 315 37.31 -4.83 -9.60
CA GLU A 315 37.14 -3.49 -10.15
C GLU A 315 35.70 -2.99 -9.97
N LEU A 316 34.71 -3.88 -10.07
CA LEU A 316 33.30 -3.57 -9.81
C LEU A 316 33.09 -3.04 -8.39
N GLN A 317 33.64 -3.76 -7.41
CA GLN A 317 33.51 -3.43 -6.00
C GLN A 317 34.22 -2.11 -5.70
N THR A 318 35.50 -2.02 -6.09
CA THR A 318 36.34 -0.85 -5.87
C THR A 318 35.79 0.41 -6.55
N ALA A 319 35.16 0.26 -7.73
CA ALA A 319 34.59 1.39 -8.45
C ALA A 319 33.35 1.97 -7.76
N PHE A 320 32.48 1.13 -7.21
CA PHE A 320 31.23 1.59 -6.61
C PHE A 320 31.36 1.91 -5.11
N ASP A 321 31.96 1.00 -4.34
CA ASP A 321 32.17 1.15 -2.90
C ASP A 321 33.48 0.44 -2.51
N PRO A 322 34.59 1.18 -2.34
CA PRO A 322 35.88 0.61 -1.93
C PRO A 322 35.86 -0.15 -0.60
N THR A 323 34.81 -0.01 0.21
CA THR A 323 34.62 -0.76 1.46
C THR A 323 33.85 -2.07 1.27
N TRP A 324 33.42 -2.37 0.04
CA TRP A 324 32.72 -3.61 -0.28
C TRP A 324 33.70 -4.76 -0.49
N GLU A 325 33.87 -5.58 0.54
CA GLU A 325 34.72 -6.79 0.53
C GLU A 325 33.86 -8.06 0.69
N SER A 326 32.85 -8.26 -0.16
CA SER A 326 31.93 -9.41 -0.02
C SER A 326 31.34 -9.86 -1.36
N ALA A 327 30.64 -11.00 -1.33
CA ALA A 327 29.85 -11.49 -2.45
C ALA A 327 28.59 -10.63 -2.69
N VAL A 328 27.96 -10.83 -3.86
CA VAL A 328 26.58 -10.40 -4.12
C VAL A 328 25.58 -11.31 -3.38
N PRO A 329 24.36 -10.85 -3.04
CA PRO A 329 23.80 -9.53 -3.34
C PRO A 329 24.37 -8.40 -2.47
N TYR A 330 24.43 -7.22 -3.07
CA TYR A 330 24.80 -5.98 -2.37
C TYR A 330 23.82 -4.88 -2.76
N THR A 331 23.20 -4.23 -1.80
CA THR A 331 22.15 -3.23 -2.06
C THR A 331 22.45 -1.93 -1.32
N ILE A 332 22.32 -0.79 -2.02
CA ILE A 332 22.41 0.55 -1.45
C ILE A 332 21.19 1.38 -1.86
N LEU A 333 20.62 2.13 -0.91
CA LEU A 333 19.69 3.22 -1.18
C LEU A 333 20.38 4.57 -0.91
N LEU A 334 20.40 5.44 -1.91
CA LEU A 334 20.89 6.81 -1.79
C LEU A 334 19.71 7.79 -1.86
N ASP A 335 19.76 8.84 -1.06
CA ASP A 335 18.87 9.99 -1.23
C ASP A 335 19.41 11.01 -2.25
N ALA A 336 18.61 12.06 -2.49
CA ALA A 336 18.94 13.19 -3.35
C ALA A 336 20.22 13.95 -2.92
N ASP A 337 20.58 13.89 -1.64
CA ASP A 337 21.77 14.53 -1.08
C ASP A 337 23.01 13.62 -1.08
N ARG A 338 22.89 12.42 -1.68
CA ARG A 338 23.92 11.37 -1.80
C ARG A 338 24.22 10.65 -0.50
N LYS A 339 23.38 10.81 0.51
CA LYS A 339 23.49 10.09 1.78
C LYS A 339 23.01 8.66 1.57
N VAL A 340 23.72 7.71 2.18
CA VAL A 340 23.30 6.32 2.25
C VAL A 340 22.19 6.19 3.29
N LEU A 341 20.98 5.87 2.84
CA LEU A 341 19.83 5.62 3.71
C LEU A 341 19.73 4.15 4.11
N TYR A 342 20.17 3.25 3.23
CA TYR A 342 20.16 1.80 3.44
C TYR A 342 21.38 1.17 2.78
N LYS A 343 21.99 0.17 3.44
CA LYS A 343 23.09 -0.65 2.91
C LYS A 343 22.93 -2.06 3.46
N SER A 344 22.91 -3.05 2.57
CA SER A 344 22.87 -4.47 2.95
C SER A 344 23.89 -5.29 2.16
N LEU A 345 24.60 -6.16 2.86
CA LEU A 345 25.43 -7.24 2.32
C LEU A 345 24.66 -8.55 2.52
N GLY A 346 24.21 -9.18 1.43
CA GLY A 346 23.28 -10.29 1.48
C GLY A 346 21.83 -9.87 1.22
N SER A 347 20.90 -10.79 1.45
CA SER A 347 19.49 -10.60 1.14
C SER A 347 18.89 -9.42 1.89
N VAL A 348 17.92 -8.76 1.25
CA VAL A 348 17.26 -7.58 1.78
C VAL A 348 15.97 -7.94 2.53
N ASP A 349 15.77 -7.33 3.70
CA ASP A 349 14.41 -7.24 4.27
C ASP A 349 13.63 -6.20 3.45
N ILE A 350 12.76 -6.69 2.56
CA ILE A 350 12.04 -5.82 1.63
C ILE A 350 11.11 -4.84 2.35
N LEU A 351 10.55 -5.21 3.51
CA LEU A 351 9.68 -4.33 4.27
C LEU A 351 10.48 -3.21 4.91
N GLU A 352 11.64 -3.52 5.49
CA GLU A 352 12.55 -2.49 6.01
C GLU A 352 13.01 -1.54 4.90
N LEU A 353 13.37 -2.06 3.73
CA LEU A 353 13.75 -1.24 2.59
C LEU A 353 12.61 -0.32 2.15
N ARG A 354 11.40 -0.87 1.93
CA ARG A 354 10.22 -0.08 1.54
C ARG A 354 9.88 1.00 2.58
N ARG A 355 9.96 0.69 3.88
CA ARG A 355 9.74 1.67 4.95
C ARG A 355 10.79 2.76 4.97
N THR A 356 12.06 2.41 4.75
CA THR A 356 13.16 3.38 4.62
C THR A 356 12.94 4.31 3.43
N ILE A 357 12.52 3.76 2.28
CA ILE A 357 12.12 4.52 1.11
C ILE A 357 10.98 5.48 1.46
N LEU A 358 9.86 4.99 2.01
CA LEU A 358 8.67 5.80 2.34
C LEU A 358 8.93 6.89 3.39
N ALA A 359 9.84 6.65 4.35
CA ALA A 359 10.23 7.63 5.36
C ALA A 359 11.05 8.81 4.80
N ASN A 360 11.68 8.62 3.64
CA ASN A 360 12.60 9.59 3.03
C ASN A 360 12.16 10.06 1.62
N LEU A 361 11.16 9.43 1.01
CA LEU A 361 10.56 9.88 -0.24
C LEU A 361 9.91 11.25 -0.04
N ALA A 362 10.12 12.15 -0.99
CA ALA A 362 9.37 13.41 -1.00
C ALA A 362 7.86 13.11 -1.11
N SER A 363 7.05 13.92 -0.43
CA SER A 363 5.60 13.81 -0.48
C SER A 363 4.97 15.18 -0.49
N ASP A 364 4.03 15.37 -1.42
CA ASP A 364 3.17 16.56 -1.45
C ASP A 364 2.12 16.55 -0.32
N TYR A 365 1.95 15.41 0.35
CA TYR A 365 1.03 15.25 1.47
C TYR A 365 1.71 15.59 2.79
N THR A 366 1.34 16.73 3.38
CA THR A 366 1.79 17.08 4.74
C THR A 366 1.41 15.97 5.72
N GLY A 367 2.40 15.43 6.44
CA GLY A 367 2.23 14.36 7.43
C GLY A 367 2.62 12.96 6.92
N PHE A 368 2.80 12.75 5.61
CA PHE A 368 3.18 11.44 5.05
C PHE A 368 4.50 10.90 5.61
N ASN A 369 5.59 11.67 5.50
CA ASN A 369 6.89 11.24 5.99
C ASN A 369 6.86 11.06 7.52
N GLN A 370 6.14 11.92 8.25
CA GLN A 370 5.99 11.82 9.70
C GLN A 370 5.31 10.50 10.09
N TYR A 371 4.30 10.04 9.34
CA TYR A 371 3.67 8.75 9.57
C TYR A 371 4.67 7.61 9.49
N TRP A 372 5.53 7.59 8.48
CA TRP A 372 6.56 6.55 8.32
C TRP A 372 7.69 6.65 9.36
N GLN A 373 8.10 7.87 9.71
CA GLN A 373 9.15 8.13 10.72
C GLN A 373 8.70 7.83 12.17
N SER A 374 7.40 7.96 12.47
CA SER A 374 6.84 7.82 13.83
C SER A 374 6.99 6.43 14.48
N THR A 375 7.43 5.43 13.72
CA THR A 375 7.72 4.06 14.22
C THR A 375 9.21 3.81 14.43
N SER A 376 10.07 4.71 13.94
CA SER A 376 11.53 4.58 14.02
C SER A 376 12.08 4.90 15.42
N THR A 377 11.24 5.32 16.38
CA THR A 377 11.63 5.30 17.79
C THR A 377 11.58 3.86 18.28
N ARG A 378 12.61 3.08 17.91
CA ARG A 378 13.06 1.96 18.74
C ARG A 378 13.14 2.52 20.16
N SER A 379 12.31 1.98 21.04
CA SER A 379 12.49 2.12 22.47
C SER A 379 13.87 1.60 22.81
N GLU A 380 14.87 2.49 22.89
CA GLU A 380 16.00 2.29 23.78
C GLU A 380 15.43 2.25 25.20
N ARG A 381 15.13 1.06 25.68
CA ARG A 381 15.05 0.73 27.11
C ARG A 381 15.58 -0.66 27.35
#